data_AF-A0A1H8INW7-F1
#
_entry.id   AF-A0A1H8INW7-F1
#
_cell.length_a   1.000
_cell.length_b   1.000
_cell.length_c   1.000
_cell.angle_alpha   90.00
_cell.angle_beta   90.00
_cell.angle_gamma   90.00
#
_symmetry.space_group_name_H-M   'P 1'
#
loop_
_entity.id
_entity.type
_entity.pdbx_description
1 polymer ?
#
loop_
_entity_poly.entity_id
_entity_poly.type
_entity_poly.pdbx_seq_one_letter_code
_entity_poly.pdbx_strand_id
1 'polypeptide(L)'
;MKINFLKSSFLLAMAVSGLASCSDDDDKVGPEVTPLRSKIDYSKLTDNMPYDATNTLFVDASGNSTIDLTTGNFRYRVFQGINTYGGLWKTQLVDGNVLKNMFKNTGSPFTALSNPAPADFAALNASGVQLRNVTASSWSAADAEAVRTKIEADMTALGTISANADVPAAKGTAGYVLNAANAKTLVDAKGFELTQLIQKGLIGSFSLDYISNVLLNKGLDADNTTLLPGKNYTQLEQNWDEAYASLTLSPVYLAGSTDAVRGTTESFLGSYVWEYGKPATDATYNYTKVHAAFLKGRAAIVNNDKAELKNQAEIIRNTLEKAVIGAALGYLGKWKTGTDDGTRAHAMGEGLGFIYSLRFTTLSGGTTAFSEGILNDLVGSAGGFWDLTNDKINAADAAIRTKFGR
;
A
#
# COMPACT_ATOMS: atom_id res chain seq x y z
N MET A 1 4.80 -7.71 66.06
CA MET A 1 3.66 -6.94 66.60
C MET A 1 2.84 -6.44 65.42
N LYS A 2 1.57 -6.84 65.38
CA LYS A 2 0.54 -6.50 64.37
C LYS A 2 0.46 -4.97 64.17
N ILE A 3 0.11 -4.45 63.00
CA ILE A 3 -1.29 -4.15 62.65
C ILE A 3 -1.46 -4.14 61.11
N ASN A 4 -2.36 -5.00 60.63
CA ASN A 4 -3.03 -4.90 59.33
C ASN A 4 -4.23 -3.94 59.47
N PHE A 5 -4.50 -3.13 58.44
CA PHE A 5 -5.83 -2.57 58.22
C PHE A 5 -6.47 -3.17 56.97
N LEU A 6 -7.58 -3.88 57.20
CA LEU A 6 -8.61 -4.28 56.25
C LEU A 6 -9.52 -3.09 55.91
N LYS A 7 -10.15 -3.16 54.72
CA LYS A 7 -11.61 -3.03 54.40
C LYS A 7 -11.76 -2.40 52.99
N SER A 8 -12.64 -2.78 52.08
CA SER A 8 -13.67 -3.82 52.02
C SER A 8 -14.20 -3.87 50.57
N SER A 9 -14.11 -5.04 49.94
CA SER A 9 -15.19 -5.77 49.26
C SER A 9 -16.51 -5.05 48.93
N PHE A 10 -16.94 -5.15 47.67
CA PHE A 10 -18.31 -5.60 47.34
C PHE A 10 -18.29 -6.45 46.07
N LEU A 11 -18.56 -7.74 46.27
CA LEU A 11 -18.91 -8.74 45.27
C LEU A 11 -20.34 -9.14 45.66
N LEU A 12 -21.29 -9.07 44.73
CA LEU A 12 -22.52 -9.85 44.84
C LEU A 12 -22.85 -10.42 43.46
N ALA A 13 -22.96 -11.73 43.43
CA ALA A 13 -23.24 -12.55 42.27
C ALA A 13 -24.57 -13.30 42.46
N MET A 14 -25.20 -13.60 41.32
CA MET A 14 -26.24 -14.63 41.06
C MET A 14 -27.60 -14.41 41.72
N ALA A 15 -28.74 -14.84 41.16
CA ALA A 15 -29.06 -16.00 40.31
C ALA A 15 -30.47 -15.76 39.68
N VAL A 16 -31.11 -16.51 38.78
CA VAL A 16 -30.85 -17.58 37.82
C VAL A 16 -32.20 -17.78 37.06
N SER A 17 -32.12 -18.26 35.82
CA SER A 17 -33.13 -18.98 35.00
C SER A 17 -34.43 -18.30 34.55
N GLY A 18 -34.55 -18.20 33.24
CA GLY A 18 -35.77 -18.46 32.48
C GLY A 18 -35.41 -19.23 31.21
N LEU A 19 -35.57 -20.55 31.22
CA LEU A 19 -35.63 -21.35 29.99
C LEU A 19 -37.08 -21.31 29.52
N ALA A 20 -37.32 -20.75 28.34
CA ALA A 20 -38.54 -20.96 27.58
C ALA A 20 -38.14 -21.44 26.17
N SER A 21 -38.42 -22.71 25.93
CA SER A 21 -38.51 -23.31 24.61
C SER A 21 -39.87 -22.90 24.02
N CYS A 22 -39.87 -22.35 22.82
CA CYS A 22 -40.92 -22.50 21.81
C CYS A 22 -40.35 -22.04 20.45
N SER A 23 -40.70 -22.82 19.44
CA SER A 23 -40.37 -22.73 18.03
C SER A 23 -41.17 -21.65 17.29
N ASP A 24 -40.71 -21.40 16.07
CA ASP A 24 -41.38 -20.76 14.92
C ASP A 24 -41.18 -19.25 14.75
N ASP A 25 -40.45 -18.96 13.67
CA ASP A 25 -40.61 -17.86 12.70
C ASP A 25 -41.17 -16.54 13.23
N ASP A 26 -40.29 -15.57 13.38
CA ASP A 26 -40.59 -14.19 13.03
C ASP A 26 -39.28 -13.48 12.65
N ASP A 27 -39.21 -13.05 11.39
CA ASP A 27 -38.22 -12.13 10.86
C ASP A 27 -38.11 -10.91 11.78
N LYS A 28 -37.11 -10.90 12.67
CA LYS A 28 -36.70 -9.67 13.35
C LYS A 28 -35.99 -8.81 12.32
N VAL A 29 -36.78 -8.10 11.52
CA VAL A 29 -36.34 -6.95 10.74
C VAL A 29 -35.67 -6.02 11.74
N GLY A 30 -34.34 -5.89 11.65
CA GLY A 30 -33.58 -4.91 12.41
C GLY A 30 -34.14 -3.50 12.16
N PRO A 31 -33.84 -2.52 13.02
CA PRO A 31 -34.37 -1.16 12.86
C PRO A 31 -34.13 -0.67 11.43
N GLU A 32 -35.20 -0.22 10.79
CA GLU A 32 -35.18 0.29 9.42
C GLU A 32 -34.24 1.50 9.37
N VAL A 33 -33.05 1.31 8.79
CA VAL A 33 -32.06 2.38 8.66
C VAL A 33 -32.55 3.32 7.57
N THR A 34 -33.01 4.51 7.94
CA THR A 34 -33.31 5.57 6.97
C THR A 34 -32.05 5.86 6.16
N PRO A 35 -32.05 5.60 4.83
CA PRO A 35 -30.86 5.85 4.03
C PRO A 35 -30.51 7.33 4.04
N LEU A 36 -29.22 7.65 4.24
CA LEU A 36 -28.74 9.04 4.20
C LEU A 36 -28.92 9.68 2.81
N ARG A 37 -29.04 8.86 1.76
CA ARG A 37 -29.01 9.26 0.37
C ARG A 37 -29.92 8.40 -0.49
N SER A 38 -30.28 8.93 -1.66
CA SER A 38 -31.01 8.17 -2.67
C SER A 38 -30.14 7.05 -3.24
N LYS A 39 -30.75 5.89 -3.48
CA LYS A 39 -30.04 4.76 -4.10
C LYS A 39 -29.56 5.13 -5.50
N ILE A 40 -28.35 4.69 -5.83
CA ILE A 40 -27.73 4.81 -7.14
C ILE A 40 -28.01 3.55 -7.93
N ASP A 41 -28.61 3.71 -9.11
CA ASP A 41 -28.70 2.65 -10.09
C ASP A 41 -27.30 2.34 -10.66
N TYR A 42 -26.82 1.12 -10.44
CA TYR A 42 -25.50 0.69 -10.90
C TYR A 42 -25.33 0.81 -12.42
N SER A 43 -26.41 0.79 -13.22
CA SER A 43 -26.32 0.95 -14.67
C SER A 43 -25.95 2.38 -15.11
N LYS A 44 -26.01 3.36 -14.20
CA LYS A 44 -25.57 4.74 -14.47
C LYS A 44 -24.07 4.92 -14.36
N LEU A 45 -23.35 3.95 -13.78
CA LEU A 45 -21.90 3.98 -13.66
C LEU A 45 -21.27 3.58 -15.00
N THR A 46 -20.28 4.35 -15.42
CA THR A 46 -19.48 4.06 -16.63
C THR A 46 -18.00 4.09 -16.28
N ASP A 47 -17.19 3.27 -16.95
CA ASP A 47 -15.77 3.08 -16.63
C ASP A 47 -14.92 4.34 -16.81
N ASN A 48 -15.41 5.36 -17.53
CA ASN A 48 -14.71 6.63 -17.73
C ASN A 48 -15.20 7.74 -16.79
N MET A 49 -16.13 7.44 -15.89
CA MET A 49 -16.63 8.42 -14.94
C MET A 49 -15.52 8.79 -13.94
N PRO A 50 -15.28 10.09 -13.69
CA PRO A 50 -14.28 10.51 -12.74
C PRO A 50 -14.67 10.07 -11.32
N TYR A 51 -13.71 9.59 -10.56
CA TYR A 51 -13.79 9.36 -9.12
C TYR A 51 -13.18 10.58 -8.42
N ASP A 52 -13.90 11.70 -8.43
CA ASP A 52 -13.53 12.94 -7.74
C ASP A 52 -14.78 13.79 -7.46
N ALA A 53 -14.57 15.02 -6.96
CA ALA A 53 -15.66 15.93 -6.61
C ALA A 53 -16.51 16.41 -7.80
N THR A 54 -16.11 16.13 -9.05
CA THR A 54 -16.91 16.43 -10.25
C THR A 54 -17.96 15.35 -10.54
N ASN A 55 -17.90 14.21 -9.85
CA ASN A 55 -18.87 13.13 -10.01
C ASN A 55 -20.23 13.52 -9.41
N THR A 56 -21.26 13.57 -10.27
CA THR A 56 -22.60 14.02 -9.88
C THR A 56 -23.47 12.93 -9.27
N LEU A 57 -23.03 11.66 -9.23
CA LEU A 57 -23.77 10.57 -8.59
C LEU A 57 -23.54 10.51 -7.08
N PHE A 58 -22.35 10.89 -6.61
CA PHE A 58 -21.94 10.78 -5.21
C PHE A 58 -22.13 12.09 -4.45
N VAL A 59 -23.37 12.55 -4.36
CA VAL A 59 -23.73 13.83 -3.75
C VAL A 59 -24.65 13.68 -2.54
N ASP A 60 -24.66 14.69 -1.66
CA ASP A 60 -25.63 14.81 -0.58
C ASP A 60 -26.98 15.35 -1.08
N ALA A 61 -27.95 15.50 -0.18
CA ALA A 61 -29.29 16.00 -0.52
C ALA A 61 -29.30 17.44 -1.08
N SER A 62 -28.23 18.21 -0.87
CA SER A 62 -28.06 19.57 -1.40
C SER A 62 -27.28 19.58 -2.72
N GLY A 63 -26.85 18.42 -3.22
CA GLY A 63 -26.07 18.29 -4.45
C GLY A 63 -24.56 18.51 -4.27
N ASN A 64 -24.05 18.62 -3.04
CA ASN A 64 -22.60 18.74 -2.83
C ASN A 64 -21.95 17.36 -2.88
N SER A 65 -20.74 17.27 -3.46
CA SER A 65 -19.96 16.03 -3.47
C SER A 65 -19.74 15.49 -2.06
N THR A 66 -19.84 14.17 -1.94
CA THR A 66 -19.52 13.39 -0.74
C THR A 66 -18.22 12.61 -0.89
N ILE A 67 -17.55 12.72 -2.04
CA ILE A 67 -16.20 12.20 -2.25
C ILE A 67 -15.19 13.13 -1.56
N ASP A 68 -14.35 12.56 -0.70
CA ASP A 68 -13.20 13.26 -0.12
C ASP A 68 -11.90 12.48 -0.28
N LEU A 69 -11.07 12.90 -1.23
CA LEU A 69 -9.78 12.28 -1.55
C LEU A 69 -8.62 12.91 -0.77
N THR A 70 -8.87 13.91 0.08
CA THR A 70 -7.83 14.79 0.62
C THR A 70 -6.75 14.02 1.40
N THR A 71 -7.15 13.19 2.37
CA THR A 71 -6.20 12.44 3.21
C THR A 71 -5.38 11.45 2.38
N GLY A 72 -6.02 10.69 1.49
CA GLY A 72 -5.32 9.71 0.64
C GLY A 72 -4.37 10.38 -0.34
N ASN A 73 -4.77 11.50 -0.95
CA ASN A 73 -3.91 12.30 -1.83
C ASN A 73 -2.68 12.80 -1.08
N PHE A 74 -2.84 13.28 0.16
CA PHE A 74 -1.69 13.67 0.98
C PHE A 74 -0.77 12.48 1.28
N ARG A 75 -1.30 11.29 1.62
CA ARG A 75 -0.47 10.09 1.82
C ARG A 75 0.31 9.71 0.55
N TYR A 76 -0.36 9.70 -0.60
CA TYR A 76 0.28 9.44 -1.88
C TYR A 76 1.39 10.47 -2.16
N ARG A 77 1.15 11.76 -1.87
CA ARG A 77 2.15 12.82 -2.01
C ARG A 77 3.30 12.74 -1.01
N VAL A 78 3.08 12.28 0.23
CA VAL A 78 4.17 11.93 1.15
C VAL A 78 5.04 10.85 0.52
N PHE A 79 4.43 9.82 -0.09
CA PHE A 79 5.18 8.75 -0.73
C PHE A 79 6.00 9.26 -1.93
N GLN A 80 5.39 10.09 -2.79
CA GLN A 80 6.10 10.80 -3.88
C GLN A 80 7.26 11.64 -3.35
N GLY A 81 7.06 12.34 -2.23
CA GLY A 81 8.10 13.15 -1.59
C GLY A 81 9.30 12.32 -1.15
N ILE A 82 9.06 11.22 -0.43
CA ILE A 82 10.10 10.27 0.01
C ILE A 82 10.86 9.71 -1.19
N ASN A 83 10.14 9.27 -2.23
CA ASN A 83 10.76 8.70 -3.42
C ASN A 83 11.63 9.72 -4.17
N THR A 84 11.11 10.93 -4.38
CA THR A 84 11.81 12.00 -5.08
C THR A 84 13.05 12.44 -4.31
N TYR A 85 12.92 12.71 -3.01
CA TYR A 85 14.05 13.10 -2.16
C TYR A 85 15.11 11.99 -2.07
N GLY A 86 14.67 10.74 -1.93
CA GLY A 86 15.57 9.58 -1.94
C GLY A 86 16.34 9.42 -3.26
N GLY A 87 15.83 9.95 -4.37
CA GLY A 87 16.51 9.95 -5.67
C GLY A 87 17.55 11.06 -5.87
N LEU A 88 17.64 12.03 -4.94
CA LEU A 88 18.54 13.17 -5.06
C LEU A 88 20.02 12.81 -4.98
N TRP A 89 20.37 11.60 -4.50
CA TRP A 89 21.75 11.10 -4.47
C TRP A 89 22.46 11.21 -5.83
N LYS A 90 21.69 11.24 -6.92
CA LYS A 90 22.21 11.42 -8.29
C LYS A 90 22.87 12.78 -8.53
N THR A 91 22.51 13.80 -7.75
CA THR A 91 22.97 15.19 -7.95
C THR A 91 23.48 15.83 -6.66
N GLN A 92 23.15 15.31 -5.48
CA GLN A 92 23.52 15.86 -4.18
C GLN A 92 23.39 14.83 -3.06
N LEU A 93 23.94 15.10 -1.87
CA LEU A 93 23.77 14.23 -0.70
C LEU A 93 22.29 14.13 -0.28
N VAL A 94 21.94 12.96 0.26
CA VAL A 94 20.63 12.69 0.87
C VAL A 94 20.79 12.67 2.39
N ASP A 95 19.91 13.36 3.11
CA ASP A 95 19.85 13.25 4.57
C ASP A 95 18.77 12.23 4.98
N GLY A 96 19.20 11.13 5.62
CA GLY A 96 18.30 10.11 6.15
C GLY A 96 17.34 10.63 7.23
N ASN A 97 17.69 11.69 7.96
CA ASN A 97 16.78 12.32 8.92
C ASN A 97 15.66 13.10 8.21
N VAL A 98 15.96 13.74 7.07
CA VAL A 98 14.90 14.38 6.26
C VAL A 98 13.92 13.34 5.74
N LEU A 99 14.39 12.18 5.26
CA LEU A 99 13.52 11.08 4.85
C LEU A 99 12.62 10.58 6.00
N LYS A 100 13.19 10.37 7.21
CA LYS A 100 12.41 9.98 8.39
C LYS A 100 11.39 11.04 8.80
N ASN A 101 11.75 12.32 8.67
CA ASN A 101 10.85 13.43 8.91
C ASN A 101 9.72 13.47 7.87
N MET A 102 9.99 13.22 6.59
CA MET A 102 8.94 13.08 5.56
C MET A 102 8.00 11.92 5.88
N PHE A 103 8.54 10.78 6.30
CA PHE A 103 7.74 9.60 6.66
C PHE A 103 6.78 9.86 7.83
N LYS A 104 7.21 10.66 8.79
CA LYS A 104 6.43 11.14 9.95
C LYS A 104 5.65 12.43 9.69
N ASN A 105 5.89 13.09 8.56
CA ASN A 105 5.48 14.46 8.29
C ASN A 105 5.70 15.42 9.48
N THR A 106 6.95 15.51 9.96
CA THR A 106 7.34 16.36 11.11
C THR A 106 8.43 17.35 10.75
N GLY A 107 8.32 18.58 11.25
CA GLY A 107 9.36 19.61 11.03
C GLY A 107 9.38 20.20 9.63
N SER A 108 8.22 20.23 8.95
CA SER A 108 8.04 20.78 7.59
C SER A 108 9.06 20.26 6.56
N PRO A 109 9.18 18.93 6.37
CA PRO A 109 10.27 18.34 5.61
C PRO A 109 10.10 18.45 4.09
N PHE A 110 8.90 18.78 3.60
CA PHE A 110 8.63 18.89 2.17
C PHE A 110 8.98 20.27 1.63
N THR A 111 9.68 20.29 0.50
CA THR A 111 10.13 21.50 -0.20
C THR A 111 9.78 21.38 -1.68
N ALA A 112 9.99 22.46 -2.44
CA ALA A 112 9.84 22.43 -3.90
C ALA A 112 10.76 21.40 -4.59
N LEU A 113 11.90 21.05 -3.98
CA LEU A 113 12.85 20.08 -4.53
C LEU A 113 12.36 18.63 -4.33
N SER A 114 11.71 18.33 -3.20
CA SER A 114 11.25 16.98 -2.89
C SER A 114 9.84 16.67 -3.40
N ASN A 115 9.02 17.68 -3.70
CA ASN A 115 7.68 17.47 -4.24
C ASN A 115 7.39 18.47 -5.38
N PRO A 116 7.94 18.22 -6.59
CA PRO A 116 7.79 19.15 -7.70
C PRO A 116 6.38 19.03 -8.31
N ALA A 117 5.54 19.99 -7.96
CA ALA A 117 4.33 20.42 -8.66
C ALA A 117 3.14 19.43 -8.87
N PRO A 118 1.88 19.91 -8.83
CA PRO A 118 1.50 21.26 -8.43
C PRO A 118 1.90 21.51 -6.97
N ALA A 119 2.44 22.71 -6.71
CA ALA A 119 3.15 23.06 -5.49
C ALA A 119 2.19 23.00 -4.29
N ASP A 120 2.16 21.85 -3.63
CA ASP A 120 1.32 21.60 -2.46
C ASP A 120 2.15 21.19 -1.24
N PHE A 121 3.47 21.37 -1.28
CA PHE A 121 4.35 21.01 -0.16
C PHE A 121 4.00 21.79 1.12
N ALA A 122 3.47 23.02 1.00
CA ALA A 122 3.01 23.80 2.14
C ALA A 122 1.76 23.17 2.80
N ALA A 123 0.73 22.82 2.04
CA ALA A 123 -0.44 22.15 2.63
C ALA A 123 -0.10 20.72 3.07
N LEU A 124 0.79 20.02 2.36
CA LEU A 124 1.31 18.71 2.77
C LEU A 124 1.99 18.80 4.14
N ASN A 125 2.91 19.76 4.34
CA ASN A 125 3.55 20.01 5.65
C ASN A 125 2.51 20.37 6.73
N ALA A 126 1.48 21.16 6.39
CA ALA A 126 0.44 21.58 7.32
C ALA A 126 -0.62 20.49 7.60
N SER A 127 -0.75 19.48 6.74
CA SER A 127 -1.82 18.47 6.81
C SER A 127 -1.72 17.57 8.05
N GLY A 128 -0.52 17.40 8.61
CA GLY A 128 -0.24 16.41 9.65
C GLY A 128 -0.39 14.94 9.20
N VAL A 129 -0.70 14.69 7.93
CA VAL A 129 -0.87 13.35 7.37
C VAL A 129 0.49 12.68 7.24
N GLN A 130 0.63 11.49 7.81
CA GLN A 130 1.89 10.73 7.84
C GLN A 130 1.75 9.45 7.01
N LEU A 131 2.86 8.84 6.58
CA LEU A 131 2.82 7.45 6.11
C LEU A 131 3.19 6.46 7.21
N ARG A 132 3.99 6.90 8.18
CA ARG A 132 4.48 6.03 9.25
C ARG A 132 3.34 5.37 10.04
N ASN A 133 2.29 6.12 10.37
CA ASN A 133 1.20 5.62 11.20
C ASN A 133 0.34 4.53 10.53
N VAL A 134 0.31 4.49 9.20
CA VAL A 134 -0.43 3.48 8.41
C VAL A 134 0.43 2.40 7.82
N THR A 135 1.76 2.54 7.94
CA THR A 135 2.66 1.49 7.50
C THR A 135 2.50 0.27 8.41
N ALA A 136 2.20 -0.88 7.79
CA ALA A 136 1.88 -2.16 8.41
C ALA A 136 0.76 -2.10 9.45
N SER A 137 -0.18 -1.14 9.31
CA SER A 137 -1.22 -0.90 10.31
C SER A 137 -2.29 -1.99 10.38
N SER A 138 -2.29 -2.96 9.46
CA SER A 138 -3.15 -4.14 9.60
C SER A 138 -2.71 -5.10 10.71
N TRP A 139 -1.45 -5.00 11.15
CA TRP A 139 -0.79 -5.88 12.12
C TRP A 139 -0.89 -5.38 13.57
N SER A 140 -0.34 -6.17 14.51
CA SER A 140 -0.17 -5.73 15.90
C SER A 140 0.76 -4.50 15.96
N ALA A 141 0.61 -3.67 17.01
CA ALA A 141 1.44 -2.48 17.16
C ALA A 141 2.96 -2.82 17.22
N ALA A 142 3.33 -3.94 17.84
CA ALA A 142 4.72 -4.38 17.93
C ALA A 142 5.29 -4.80 16.57
N ASP A 143 4.55 -5.61 15.81
CA ASP A 143 4.99 -6.07 14.49
C ASP A 143 5.02 -4.93 13.47
N ALA A 144 4.03 -4.03 13.52
CA ALA A 144 4.01 -2.83 12.70
C ALA A 144 5.20 -1.92 12.98
N GLU A 145 5.59 -1.78 14.26
CA GLU A 145 6.75 -0.99 14.64
C GLU A 145 8.06 -1.59 14.12
N ALA A 146 8.22 -2.93 14.13
CA ALA A 146 9.37 -3.58 13.53
C ALA A 146 9.51 -3.24 12.02
N VAL A 147 8.40 -3.24 11.29
CA VAL A 147 8.39 -2.82 9.86
C VAL A 147 8.78 -1.35 9.70
N ARG A 148 8.22 -0.46 10.53
CA ARG A 148 8.49 0.99 10.47
C ARG A 148 9.95 1.29 10.78
N THR A 149 10.50 0.70 11.84
CA THR A 149 11.91 0.86 12.22
C THR A 149 12.85 0.34 11.14
N LYS A 150 12.52 -0.79 10.48
CA LYS A 150 13.31 -1.28 9.34
C LYS A 150 13.36 -0.25 8.20
N ILE A 151 12.22 0.32 7.80
CA ILE A 151 12.18 1.34 6.74
C ILE A 151 12.97 2.60 7.16
N GLU A 152 12.87 3.03 8.41
CA GLU A 152 13.65 4.16 8.94
C GLU A 152 15.16 3.84 8.94
N ALA A 153 15.56 2.60 9.20
CA ALA A 153 16.95 2.15 9.10
C ALA A 153 17.44 2.18 7.65
N ASP A 154 16.63 1.71 6.70
CA ASP A 154 16.95 1.79 5.27
C ASP A 154 17.11 3.26 4.80
N MET A 155 16.27 4.18 5.31
CA MET A 155 16.39 5.63 5.05
C MET A 155 17.70 6.21 5.61
N THR A 156 18.08 5.83 6.83
CA THR A 156 19.37 6.25 7.42
C THR A 156 20.54 5.70 6.60
N ALA A 157 20.49 4.42 6.21
CA ALA A 157 21.53 3.81 5.40
C ALA A 157 21.65 4.46 4.01
N LEU A 158 20.54 4.84 3.36
CA LEU A 158 20.55 5.59 2.10
C LEU A 158 21.28 6.93 2.25
N GLY A 159 21.00 7.66 3.33
CA GLY A 159 21.70 8.90 3.65
C GLY A 159 23.21 8.69 3.75
N THR A 160 23.64 7.65 4.48
CA THR A 160 25.06 7.29 4.62
C THR A 160 25.73 6.95 3.28
N ILE A 161 25.12 6.09 2.46
CA ILE A 161 25.75 5.66 1.20
C ILE A 161 25.70 6.72 0.10
N SER A 162 24.83 7.75 0.23
CA SER A 162 24.75 8.84 -0.76
C SER A 162 26.07 9.59 -0.95
N ALA A 163 26.95 9.59 0.05
CA ALA A 163 28.30 10.16 -0.05
C ALA A 163 29.24 9.38 -1.00
N ASN A 164 28.88 8.16 -1.38
CA ASN A 164 29.65 7.29 -2.27
C ASN A 164 29.11 7.28 -3.72
N ALA A 165 28.26 8.23 -4.10
CA ALA A 165 27.65 8.28 -5.44
C ALA A 165 28.66 8.43 -6.61
N ASP A 166 29.90 8.81 -6.30
CA ASP A 166 31.01 8.93 -7.25
C ASP A 166 32.12 7.87 -7.05
N VAL A 167 31.89 6.88 -6.19
CA VAL A 167 32.80 5.76 -5.96
C VAL A 167 32.23 4.51 -6.63
N PRO A 168 33.00 3.76 -7.44
CA PRO A 168 32.55 2.47 -7.96
C PRO A 168 32.26 1.48 -6.82
N ALA A 169 31.10 0.82 -6.87
CA ALA A 169 30.76 -0.21 -5.91
C ALA A 169 31.59 -1.48 -6.12
N ALA A 170 31.83 -2.21 -5.03
CA ALA A 170 32.38 -3.56 -5.05
C ALA A 170 31.84 -4.35 -3.86
N LYS A 171 32.07 -5.67 -3.83
CA LYS A 171 31.73 -6.48 -2.66
C LYS A 171 32.41 -5.94 -1.40
N GLY A 172 31.61 -5.51 -0.43
CA GLY A 172 32.08 -4.87 0.80
C GLY A 172 32.28 -3.36 0.72
N THR A 173 32.01 -2.71 -0.42
CA THR A 173 32.17 -1.27 -0.62
C THR A 173 30.95 -0.68 -1.33
N ALA A 174 30.24 0.22 -0.64
CA ALA A 174 29.11 0.95 -1.21
C ALA A 174 29.58 1.91 -2.31
N GLY A 175 28.74 2.14 -3.32
CA GLY A 175 29.08 2.98 -4.46
C GLY A 175 28.10 2.84 -5.61
N TYR A 176 28.45 3.39 -6.78
CA TYR A 176 27.65 3.21 -8.00
C TYR A 176 28.06 1.95 -8.77
N VAL A 177 27.08 1.30 -9.37
CA VAL A 177 27.25 0.38 -10.50
C VAL A 177 26.66 1.03 -11.76
N LEU A 178 27.25 0.73 -12.93
CA LEU A 178 26.80 1.28 -14.21
C LEU A 178 26.01 0.23 -14.98
N ASN A 179 24.97 0.68 -15.68
CA ASN A 179 24.37 -0.11 -16.74
C ASN A 179 25.05 0.10 -18.10
N ALA A 180 24.66 -0.65 -19.12
CA ALA A 180 25.21 -0.53 -20.48
C ALA A 180 25.06 0.87 -21.11
N ALA A 181 24.12 1.70 -20.62
CA ALA A 181 23.92 3.08 -21.02
C ALA A 181 24.65 4.11 -20.13
N ASN A 182 25.56 3.65 -19.25
CA ASN A 182 26.28 4.46 -18.26
C ASN A 182 25.39 5.19 -17.24
N ALA A 183 24.15 4.73 -17.04
CA ALA A 183 23.34 5.20 -15.93
C ALA A 183 23.83 4.58 -14.62
N LYS A 184 24.01 5.42 -13.59
CA LYS A 184 24.40 4.99 -12.24
C LYS A 184 23.21 4.42 -11.47
N THR A 185 23.47 3.34 -10.74
CA THR A 185 22.64 2.83 -9.64
C THR A 185 23.48 2.82 -8.37
N LEU A 186 23.03 3.51 -7.32
CA LEU A 186 23.73 3.55 -6.03
C LEU A 186 23.35 2.33 -5.19
N VAL A 187 24.35 1.58 -4.74
CA VAL A 187 24.18 0.38 -3.93
C VAL A 187 25.00 0.42 -2.65
N ASP A 188 24.52 -0.28 -1.63
CA ASP A 188 25.28 -0.50 -0.40
C ASP A 188 26.44 -1.50 -0.59
N ALA A 189 27.18 -1.80 0.49
CA ALA A 189 28.29 -2.75 0.46
C ALA A 189 27.90 -4.19 0.08
N LYS A 190 26.62 -4.55 0.21
CA LYS A 190 26.04 -5.83 -0.21
C LYS A 190 25.45 -5.78 -1.63
N GLY A 191 25.53 -4.64 -2.31
CA GLY A 191 25.01 -4.45 -3.67
C GLY A 191 23.51 -4.19 -3.72
N PHE A 192 22.87 -3.73 -2.63
CA PHE A 192 21.44 -3.43 -2.61
C PHE A 192 21.16 -1.96 -2.90
N GLU A 193 20.24 -1.69 -3.83
CA GLU A 193 19.75 -0.34 -4.13
C GLU A 193 18.71 0.09 -3.07
N LEU A 194 19.16 0.80 -2.03
CA LEU A 194 18.30 1.17 -0.88
C LEU A 194 17.09 2.03 -1.27
N THR A 195 17.20 2.86 -2.32
CA THR A 195 16.05 3.61 -2.85
C THR A 195 14.92 2.67 -3.29
N GLN A 196 15.23 1.53 -3.91
CA GLN A 196 14.21 0.55 -4.30
C GLN A 196 13.71 -0.26 -3.11
N LEU A 197 14.58 -0.62 -2.17
CA LEU A 197 14.13 -1.33 -0.96
C LEU A 197 13.12 -0.49 -0.16
N ILE A 198 13.37 0.81 0.00
CA ILE A 198 12.44 1.75 0.64
C ILE A 198 11.15 1.84 -0.20
N GLN A 199 11.26 2.11 -1.50
CA GLN A 199 10.09 2.34 -2.34
C GLN A 199 9.21 1.08 -2.43
N LYS A 200 9.76 -0.07 -2.83
CA LYS A 200 8.96 -1.29 -2.96
C LYS A 200 8.54 -1.83 -1.59
N GLY A 201 9.37 -1.64 -0.55
CA GLY A 201 8.97 -1.92 0.83
C GLY A 201 7.69 -1.18 1.22
N LEU A 202 7.62 0.13 0.93
CA LEU A 202 6.42 0.95 1.14
C LEU A 202 5.26 0.60 0.21
N ILE A 203 5.51 0.10 -1.01
CA ILE A 203 4.44 -0.46 -1.86
C ILE A 203 3.75 -1.62 -1.14
N GLY A 204 4.50 -2.53 -0.50
CA GLY A 204 3.91 -3.60 0.30
C GLY A 204 3.30 -3.11 1.61
N SER A 205 4.11 -2.46 2.44
CA SER A 205 3.76 -2.16 3.83
C SER A 205 2.84 -0.95 3.99
N PHE A 206 2.75 -0.06 3.00
CA PHE A 206 1.78 1.03 2.99
C PHE A 206 0.72 0.79 1.91
N SER A 207 1.08 0.81 0.62
CA SER A 207 0.05 0.81 -0.43
C SER A 207 -0.79 -0.46 -0.41
N LEU A 208 -0.19 -1.64 -0.44
CA LEU A 208 -0.92 -2.91 -0.39
C LEU A 208 -1.59 -3.09 0.97
N ASP A 209 -0.83 -2.98 2.07
CA ASP A 209 -1.37 -3.26 3.40
C ASP A 209 -2.52 -2.33 3.80
N TYR A 210 -2.34 -1.02 3.66
CA TYR A 210 -3.32 -0.05 4.09
C TYR A 210 -4.56 -0.07 3.20
N ILE A 211 -4.40 -0.14 1.88
CA ILE A 211 -5.53 -0.21 0.96
C ILE A 211 -6.24 -1.56 1.11
N SER A 212 -5.52 -2.68 0.99
CA SER A 212 -6.15 -4.01 0.94
C SER A 212 -6.55 -4.54 2.31
N ASN A 213 -5.64 -4.53 3.29
CA ASN A 213 -5.83 -5.24 4.55
C ASN A 213 -6.48 -4.37 5.64
N VAL A 214 -6.45 -3.04 5.48
CA VAL A 214 -7.11 -2.09 6.38
C VAL A 214 -8.39 -1.54 5.76
N LEU A 215 -8.31 -0.64 4.77
CA LEU A 215 -9.47 0.11 4.26
C LEU A 215 -10.50 -0.79 3.56
N LEU A 216 -10.06 -1.65 2.65
CA LEU A 216 -10.93 -2.55 1.86
C LEU A 216 -11.17 -3.91 2.53
N ASN A 217 -10.87 -4.03 3.82
CA ASN A 217 -11.15 -5.23 4.60
C ASN A 217 -11.83 -4.86 5.92
N LYS A 218 -11.06 -4.58 6.98
CA LYS A 218 -11.59 -4.19 8.29
C LYS A 218 -12.40 -2.88 8.21
N GLY A 219 -11.97 -1.95 7.35
CA GLY A 219 -12.59 -0.66 7.13
C GLY A 219 -13.97 -0.72 6.47
N LEU A 220 -14.33 -1.87 5.87
CA LEU A 220 -15.66 -2.05 5.31
C LEU A 220 -16.76 -2.09 6.38
N ASP A 221 -16.42 -2.44 7.63
CA ASP A 221 -17.34 -2.53 8.76
C ASP A 221 -17.53 -1.20 9.51
N ALA A 222 -16.96 -0.11 8.99
CA ALA A 222 -17.18 1.23 9.52
C ALA A 222 -18.65 1.68 9.39
N ASP A 223 -19.04 2.63 10.24
CA ASP A 223 -20.39 3.18 10.23
C ASP A 223 -20.72 3.87 8.91
N ASN A 224 -21.94 3.61 8.44
CA ASN A 224 -22.54 4.22 7.24
C ASN A 224 -23.89 4.89 7.51
N THR A 225 -24.21 5.10 8.79
CA THR A 225 -25.50 5.67 9.22
C THR A 225 -25.35 7.08 9.79
N THR A 226 -24.15 7.44 10.23
CA THR A 226 -23.84 8.74 10.84
C THR A 226 -22.80 9.49 10.00
N LEU A 227 -23.06 10.78 9.76
CA LEU A 227 -22.08 11.66 9.15
C LEU A 227 -20.95 11.96 10.13
N LEU A 228 -19.72 12.04 9.61
CA LEU A 228 -18.59 12.49 10.42
C LEU A 228 -18.77 13.97 10.84
N PRO A 229 -18.28 14.39 12.02
CA PRO A 229 -18.43 15.76 12.49
C PRO A 229 -17.92 16.79 11.48
N GLY A 230 -18.79 17.72 11.07
CA GLY A 230 -18.47 18.77 10.11
C GLY A 230 -18.27 18.29 8.67
N LYS A 231 -18.65 17.05 8.35
CA LYS A 231 -18.55 16.45 7.02
C LYS A 231 -19.93 16.03 6.52
N ASN A 232 -20.06 15.86 5.21
CA ASN A 232 -21.27 15.36 4.55
C ASN A 232 -21.13 13.90 4.08
N TYR A 233 -20.15 13.16 4.63
CA TYR A 233 -19.90 11.75 4.37
C TYR A 233 -19.73 10.95 5.68
N THR A 234 -19.92 9.63 5.58
CA THR A 234 -19.76 8.67 6.68
C THR A 234 -18.31 8.17 6.78
N GLN A 235 -17.99 7.44 7.84
CA GLN A 235 -16.66 6.83 7.97
C GLN A 235 -16.42 5.75 6.90
N LEU A 236 -17.45 4.97 6.53
CA LEU A 236 -17.32 3.96 5.48
C LEU A 236 -17.06 4.58 4.11
N GLU A 237 -17.77 5.67 3.78
CA GLU A 237 -17.54 6.44 2.55
C GLU A 237 -16.10 6.96 2.48
N GLN A 238 -15.63 7.55 3.58
CA GLN A 238 -14.26 8.06 3.64
C GLN A 238 -13.22 6.94 3.47
N ASN A 239 -13.39 5.80 4.16
CA ASN A 239 -12.42 4.69 4.07
C ASN A 239 -12.25 4.23 2.61
N TRP A 240 -13.34 4.19 1.86
CA TRP A 240 -13.35 3.79 0.46
C TRP A 240 -12.71 4.87 -0.45
N ASP A 241 -12.99 6.14 -0.20
CA ASP A 241 -12.39 7.26 -0.93
C ASP A 241 -10.87 7.36 -0.68
N GLU A 242 -10.42 7.16 0.56
CA GLU A 242 -9.00 7.16 0.91
C GLU A 242 -8.25 5.98 0.29
N ALA A 243 -8.92 4.84 0.08
CA ALA A 243 -8.34 3.70 -0.61
C ALA A 243 -8.04 4.02 -2.08
N TYR A 244 -8.95 4.70 -2.78
CA TYR A 244 -8.74 5.16 -4.15
C TYR A 244 -7.59 6.19 -4.21
N ALA A 245 -7.66 7.22 -3.37
CA ALA A 245 -6.70 8.32 -3.34
C ALA A 245 -5.28 7.89 -2.89
N SER A 246 -5.16 6.79 -2.15
CA SER A 246 -3.88 6.19 -1.78
C SER A 246 -3.26 5.33 -2.90
N LEU A 247 -4.05 4.93 -3.90
CA LEU A 247 -3.60 4.18 -5.07
C LEU A 247 -3.17 5.11 -6.22
N THR A 248 -3.90 6.20 -6.44
CA THR A 248 -3.71 7.11 -7.57
C THR A 248 -4.14 8.53 -7.24
N LEU A 249 -3.59 9.50 -7.97
CA LEU A 249 -4.08 10.90 -8.01
C LEU A 249 -4.99 11.16 -9.22
N SER A 250 -5.17 10.18 -10.11
CA SER A 250 -5.96 10.34 -11.33
C SER A 250 -7.46 10.28 -11.02
N PRO A 251 -8.29 11.18 -11.56
CA PRO A 251 -9.74 11.03 -11.50
C PRO A 251 -10.26 9.77 -12.18
N VAL A 252 -9.54 9.27 -13.19
CA VAL A 252 -9.86 8.00 -13.86
C VAL A 252 -8.61 7.14 -13.86
N TYR A 253 -8.57 6.13 -13.00
CA TYR A 253 -7.41 5.28 -12.84
C TYR A 253 -7.08 4.54 -14.14
N LEU A 254 -5.82 4.63 -14.60
CA LEU A 254 -5.33 4.02 -15.85
C LEU A 254 -6.09 4.42 -17.13
N ALA A 255 -6.73 5.59 -17.17
CA ALA A 255 -7.40 6.11 -18.35
C ALA A 255 -6.56 5.98 -19.64
N GLY A 256 -7.15 5.45 -20.70
CA GLY A 256 -6.46 5.27 -22.00
C GLY A 256 -5.38 4.20 -22.03
N SER A 257 -5.22 3.39 -20.97
CA SER A 257 -4.26 2.28 -20.96
C SER A 257 -4.78 1.04 -21.69
N THR A 258 -3.91 0.41 -22.46
CA THR A 258 -4.11 -0.89 -23.11
C THR A 258 -3.14 -1.93 -22.54
N ASP A 259 -3.24 -3.18 -22.98
CA ASP A 259 -2.28 -4.21 -22.60
C ASP A 259 -0.85 -3.86 -23.04
N ALA A 260 -0.70 -3.22 -24.20
CA ALA A 260 0.58 -2.86 -24.80
C ALA A 260 1.12 -1.50 -24.34
N VAL A 261 0.26 -0.54 -23.99
CA VAL A 261 0.65 0.85 -23.71
C VAL A 261 -0.01 1.33 -22.42
N ARG A 262 0.79 1.85 -21.47
CA ARG A 262 0.28 2.57 -20.30
C ARG A 262 -0.02 4.01 -20.71
N GLY A 263 -1.29 4.39 -20.70
CA GLY A 263 -1.76 5.71 -21.15
C GLY A 263 -1.55 6.81 -20.11
N THR A 264 -1.11 6.46 -18.91
CA THR A 264 -1.00 7.38 -17.77
C THR A 264 0.36 7.29 -17.07
N THR A 265 0.62 8.27 -16.20
CA THR A 265 1.83 8.34 -15.37
C THR A 265 1.63 7.74 -13.98
N GLU A 266 0.82 6.68 -13.84
CA GLU A 266 0.67 6.01 -12.54
C GLU A 266 2.04 5.64 -11.97
N SER A 267 2.17 5.74 -10.66
CA SER A 267 3.38 5.39 -9.92
C SER A 267 3.05 4.37 -8.82
N PHE A 268 4.09 3.85 -8.16
CA PHE A 268 3.97 2.91 -7.05
C PHE A 268 3.08 1.70 -7.41
N LEU A 269 2.28 1.21 -6.46
CA LEU A 269 1.41 0.05 -6.69
C LEU A 269 0.51 0.21 -7.92
N GLY A 270 0.02 1.43 -8.19
CA GLY A 270 -0.83 1.72 -9.34
C GLY A 270 -0.15 1.43 -10.69
N SER A 271 1.16 1.63 -10.82
CA SER A 271 1.89 1.31 -12.05
C SER A 271 2.10 -0.19 -12.24
N TYR A 272 2.32 -0.91 -11.13
CA TYR A 272 2.54 -2.35 -11.10
C TYR A 272 1.28 -3.16 -11.32
N VAL A 273 0.12 -2.63 -10.91
CA VAL A 273 -1.18 -3.20 -11.26
C VAL A 273 -1.37 -3.22 -12.78
N TRP A 274 -1.00 -2.17 -13.50
CA TRP A 274 -1.00 -2.21 -14.96
C TRP A 274 0.02 -3.20 -15.52
N GLU A 275 1.26 -3.22 -14.99
CA GLU A 275 2.35 -4.04 -15.54
C GLU A 275 2.09 -5.54 -15.36
N TYR A 276 1.64 -5.96 -14.17
CA TYR A 276 1.54 -7.38 -13.78
C TYR A 276 0.09 -7.88 -13.59
N GLY A 277 -0.90 -6.99 -13.59
CA GLY A 277 -2.33 -7.32 -13.47
C GLY A 277 -3.03 -7.48 -14.82
N LYS A 278 -2.41 -8.12 -15.82
CA LYS A 278 -2.97 -8.21 -17.19
C LYS A 278 -4.17 -9.17 -17.28
N PRO A 279 -5.20 -8.88 -18.10
CA PRO A 279 -6.37 -9.74 -18.29
C PRO A 279 -6.04 -11.14 -18.83
N ALA A 280 -5.01 -11.26 -19.66
CA ALA A 280 -4.57 -12.56 -20.21
C ALA A 280 -4.16 -13.57 -19.13
N THR A 281 -3.82 -13.10 -17.93
CA THR A 281 -3.43 -13.97 -16.80
C THR A 281 -4.59 -14.25 -15.84
N ASP A 282 -5.68 -13.46 -15.90
CA ASP A 282 -6.91 -13.65 -15.12
C ASP A 282 -8.00 -12.69 -15.63
N ALA A 283 -9.14 -13.24 -16.06
CA ALA A 283 -10.25 -12.45 -16.59
C ALA A 283 -11.03 -11.68 -15.50
N THR A 284 -10.96 -12.13 -14.24
CA THR A 284 -11.69 -11.58 -13.10
C THR A 284 -10.85 -10.54 -12.37
N TYR A 285 -9.59 -10.86 -12.06
CA TYR A 285 -8.70 -10.02 -11.27
C TYR A 285 -7.58 -9.43 -12.14
N ASN A 286 -7.88 -8.26 -12.72
CA ASN A 286 -6.97 -7.54 -13.61
C ASN A 286 -7.19 -6.02 -13.57
N TYR A 287 -6.21 -5.28 -14.09
CA TYR A 287 -6.14 -3.83 -14.00
C TYR A 287 -7.36 -3.12 -14.60
N THR A 288 -7.99 -3.69 -15.64
CA THR A 288 -9.14 -3.07 -16.31
C THR A 288 -10.38 -3.00 -15.42
N LYS A 289 -10.43 -3.82 -14.36
CA LYS A 289 -11.59 -3.89 -13.45
C LYS A 289 -11.49 -2.95 -12.25
N VAL A 290 -10.30 -2.43 -11.95
CA VAL A 290 -10.03 -1.71 -10.70
C VAL A 290 -10.83 -0.41 -10.60
N HIS A 291 -10.82 0.43 -11.64
CA HIS A 291 -11.54 1.72 -11.60
C HIS A 291 -13.07 1.52 -11.48
N ALA A 292 -13.62 0.62 -12.30
CA ALA A 292 -15.04 0.27 -12.25
C ALA A 292 -15.44 -0.29 -10.88
N ALA A 293 -14.58 -1.10 -10.25
CA ALA A 293 -14.82 -1.63 -8.92
C ALA A 293 -14.86 -0.54 -7.85
N PHE A 294 -13.99 0.47 -7.91
CA PHE A 294 -14.06 1.60 -7.00
C PHE A 294 -15.38 2.38 -7.15
N LEU A 295 -15.81 2.68 -8.37
CA LEU A 295 -17.10 3.35 -8.63
C LEU A 295 -18.29 2.53 -8.11
N LYS A 296 -18.32 1.24 -8.44
CA LYS A 296 -19.42 0.33 -8.02
C LYS A 296 -19.45 0.13 -6.52
N GLY A 297 -18.31 -0.04 -5.86
CA GLY A 297 -18.24 -0.19 -4.41
C GLY A 297 -18.66 1.10 -3.70
N ARG A 298 -18.31 2.28 -4.23
CA ARG A 298 -18.80 3.56 -3.68
C ARG A 298 -20.31 3.70 -3.79
N ALA A 299 -20.90 3.25 -4.90
CA ALA A 299 -22.36 3.18 -5.06
C ALA A 299 -23.00 2.14 -4.12
N ALA A 300 -22.34 1.00 -3.90
CA ALA A 300 -22.81 -0.01 -2.96
C ALA A 300 -22.89 0.52 -1.52
N ILE A 301 -21.93 1.37 -1.12
CA ILE A 301 -21.99 2.09 0.16
C ILE A 301 -23.23 2.99 0.22
N VAL A 302 -23.50 3.80 -0.81
CA VAL A 302 -24.71 4.65 -0.88
C VAL A 302 -25.99 3.81 -0.80
N ASN A 303 -25.98 2.63 -1.42
CA ASN A 303 -27.11 1.72 -1.49
C ASN A 303 -27.32 0.87 -0.22
N ASN A 304 -26.39 0.93 0.75
CA ASN A 304 -26.29 -0.01 1.87
C ASN A 304 -26.22 -1.49 1.42
N ASP A 305 -25.62 -1.73 0.25
CA ASP A 305 -25.44 -3.05 -0.35
C ASP A 305 -24.09 -3.66 0.07
N LYS A 306 -24.08 -4.28 1.26
CA LYS A 306 -22.86 -4.84 1.85
C LYS A 306 -22.27 -5.99 1.03
N ALA A 307 -23.12 -6.76 0.34
CA ALA A 307 -22.68 -7.89 -0.47
C ALA A 307 -21.89 -7.38 -1.69
N GLU A 308 -22.46 -6.42 -2.42
CA GLU A 308 -21.77 -5.84 -3.58
C GLU A 308 -20.51 -5.08 -3.17
N LEU A 309 -20.54 -4.36 -2.04
CA LEU A 309 -19.36 -3.69 -1.49
C LEU A 309 -18.19 -4.67 -1.30
N LYS A 310 -18.46 -5.85 -0.71
CA LYS A 310 -17.44 -6.89 -0.49
C LYS A 310 -16.94 -7.48 -1.81
N ASN A 311 -17.83 -7.71 -2.78
CA ASN A 311 -17.44 -8.19 -4.11
C ASN A 311 -16.47 -7.22 -4.80
N GLN A 312 -16.77 -5.91 -4.76
CA GLN A 312 -15.91 -4.90 -5.38
C GLN A 312 -14.57 -4.75 -4.64
N ALA A 313 -14.58 -4.85 -3.32
CA ALA A 313 -13.35 -4.87 -2.52
C ALA A 313 -12.47 -6.08 -2.90
N GLU A 314 -13.07 -7.27 -3.06
CA GLU A 314 -12.37 -8.49 -3.45
C GLU A 314 -11.67 -8.36 -4.82
N ILE A 315 -12.35 -7.76 -5.80
CA ILE A 315 -11.76 -7.50 -7.13
C ILE A 315 -10.50 -6.66 -7.02
N ILE A 316 -10.58 -5.55 -6.28
CA ILE A 316 -9.46 -4.62 -6.10
C ILE A 316 -8.33 -5.36 -5.39
N ARG A 317 -8.60 -5.95 -4.23
CA ARG A 317 -7.60 -6.58 -3.35
C ARG A 317 -6.84 -7.72 -4.04
N ASN A 318 -7.54 -8.64 -4.70
CA ASN A 318 -6.89 -9.71 -5.46
C ASN A 318 -6.02 -9.18 -6.59
N THR A 319 -6.48 -8.12 -7.29
CA THR A 319 -5.69 -7.49 -8.36
C THR A 319 -4.40 -6.85 -7.81
N LEU A 320 -4.48 -6.18 -6.65
CA LEU A 320 -3.31 -5.59 -6.00
C LEU A 320 -2.29 -6.64 -5.54
N GLU A 321 -2.73 -7.72 -4.89
CA GLU A 321 -1.83 -8.81 -4.45
C GLU A 321 -1.15 -9.49 -5.64
N LYS A 322 -1.93 -9.78 -6.69
CA LYS A 322 -1.42 -10.32 -7.93
C LYS A 322 -0.33 -9.45 -8.55
N ALA A 323 -0.50 -8.14 -8.53
CA ALA A 323 0.50 -7.21 -9.05
C ALA A 323 1.82 -7.31 -8.27
N VAL A 324 1.76 -7.41 -6.93
CA VAL A 324 2.93 -7.57 -6.06
C VAL A 324 3.62 -8.91 -6.28
N ILE A 325 2.87 -10.01 -6.36
CA ILE A 325 3.40 -11.36 -6.62
C ILE A 325 4.05 -11.42 -8.01
N GLY A 326 3.35 -10.91 -9.03
CA GLY A 326 3.84 -10.84 -10.40
C GLY A 326 5.11 -10.00 -10.52
N ALA A 327 5.18 -8.87 -9.79
CA ALA A 327 6.38 -8.04 -9.74
C ALA A 327 7.57 -8.78 -9.12
N ALA A 328 7.39 -9.48 -8.00
CA ALA A 328 8.46 -10.27 -7.38
C ALA A 328 9.07 -11.27 -8.38
N LEU A 329 8.23 -12.04 -9.07
CA LEU A 329 8.66 -12.99 -10.11
C LEU A 329 9.30 -12.27 -11.32
N GLY A 330 8.67 -11.19 -11.79
CA GLY A 330 9.14 -10.41 -12.92
C GLY A 330 10.55 -9.87 -12.72
N TYR A 331 10.87 -9.39 -11.52
CA TYR A 331 12.18 -8.84 -11.21
C TYR A 331 13.27 -9.89 -10.99
N LEU A 332 12.92 -11.07 -10.46
CA LEU A 332 13.81 -12.23 -10.51
C LEU A 332 14.17 -12.60 -11.96
N GLY A 333 13.17 -12.59 -12.86
CA GLY A 333 13.37 -12.78 -14.29
C GLY A 333 14.26 -11.71 -14.92
N LYS A 334 14.00 -10.42 -14.65
CA LYS A 334 14.79 -9.29 -15.17
C LYS A 334 16.26 -9.36 -14.74
N TRP A 335 16.55 -9.84 -13.51
CA TRP A 335 17.92 -10.07 -13.07
C TRP A 335 18.63 -11.11 -13.96
N LYS A 336 17.97 -12.22 -14.31
CA LYS A 336 18.56 -13.28 -15.15
C LYS A 336 18.88 -12.80 -16.57
N THR A 337 18.06 -11.91 -17.12
CA THR A 337 18.25 -11.36 -18.47
C THR A 337 19.16 -10.13 -18.50
N GLY A 338 19.53 -9.59 -17.34
CA GLY A 338 20.40 -8.42 -17.24
C GLY A 338 21.84 -8.73 -17.69
N THR A 339 22.33 -7.95 -18.65
CA THR A 339 23.64 -8.16 -19.27
C THR A 339 24.80 -7.46 -18.54
N ASP A 340 24.48 -6.56 -17.60
CA ASP A 340 25.45 -5.77 -16.84
C ASP A 340 25.03 -5.65 -15.36
N ASP A 341 25.99 -5.27 -14.49
CA ASP A 341 25.75 -5.22 -13.05
C ASP A 341 24.78 -4.10 -12.65
N GLY A 342 24.74 -2.96 -13.35
CA GLY A 342 23.78 -1.89 -13.05
C GLY A 342 22.34 -2.32 -13.25
N THR A 343 22.07 -2.99 -14.37
CA THR A 343 20.75 -3.56 -14.71
C THR A 343 20.37 -4.67 -13.74
N ARG A 344 21.30 -5.57 -13.41
CA ARG A 344 21.07 -6.64 -12.43
C ARG A 344 20.84 -6.09 -11.02
N ALA A 345 21.65 -5.16 -10.55
CA ALA A 345 21.50 -4.57 -9.22
C ALA A 345 20.18 -3.81 -9.09
N HIS A 346 19.79 -3.07 -10.12
CA HIS A 346 18.50 -2.39 -10.16
C HIS A 346 17.33 -3.39 -10.11
N ALA A 347 17.34 -4.39 -10.98
CA ALA A 347 16.33 -5.44 -10.98
C ALA A 347 16.24 -6.16 -9.62
N MET A 348 17.37 -6.44 -8.97
CA MET A 348 17.39 -7.07 -7.66
C MET A 348 16.92 -6.12 -6.55
N GLY A 349 17.26 -4.83 -6.60
CA GLY A 349 16.72 -3.85 -5.65
C GLY A 349 15.19 -3.82 -5.66
N GLU A 350 14.59 -3.82 -6.86
CA GLU A 350 13.13 -3.89 -6.99
C GLU A 350 12.59 -5.27 -6.56
N GLY A 351 13.23 -6.35 -6.99
CA GLY A 351 12.84 -7.74 -6.66
C GLY A 351 12.85 -8.02 -5.16
N LEU A 352 13.91 -7.65 -4.44
CA LEU A 352 14.01 -7.84 -2.98
C LEU A 352 12.91 -7.08 -2.24
N GLY A 353 12.61 -5.85 -2.64
CA GLY A 353 11.54 -5.09 -2.01
C GLY A 353 10.14 -5.63 -2.32
N PHE A 354 9.92 -6.25 -3.49
CA PHE A 354 8.68 -6.97 -3.77
C PHE A 354 8.59 -8.31 -3.05
N ILE A 355 9.68 -9.06 -2.92
CA ILE A 355 9.74 -10.28 -2.10
C ILE A 355 9.44 -9.94 -0.64
N TYR A 356 9.99 -8.81 -0.13
CA TYR A 356 9.62 -8.28 1.18
C TYR A 356 8.10 -8.01 1.27
N SER A 357 7.52 -7.42 0.22
CA SER A 357 6.09 -7.08 0.16
C SER A 357 5.14 -8.27 0.16
N LEU A 358 5.60 -9.48 -0.21
CA LEU A 358 4.80 -10.71 -0.16
C LEU A 358 4.24 -11.01 1.24
N ARG A 359 4.82 -10.46 2.31
CA ARG A 359 4.27 -10.61 3.67
C ARG A 359 2.89 -9.97 3.87
N PHE A 360 2.48 -9.07 2.96
CA PHE A 360 1.19 -8.35 3.04
C PHE A 360 0.12 -8.90 2.09
N THR A 361 0.41 -9.95 1.31
CA THR A 361 -0.55 -10.60 0.40
C THR A 361 -1.42 -11.62 1.16
N THR A 362 -2.33 -11.11 2.00
CA THR A 362 -3.09 -11.92 2.96
C THR A 362 -4.12 -12.83 2.31
N LEU A 363 -4.72 -12.45 1.18
CA LEU A 363 -5.68 -13.29 0.44
C LEU A 363 -4.97 -14.48 -0.21
N SER A 364 -3.75 -14.27 -0.69
CA SER A 364 -2.91 -15.30 -1.31
C SER A 364 -2.11 -16.13 -0.29
N GLY A 365 -2.29 -15.88 1.01
CA GLY A 365 -1.65 -16.63 2.09
C GLY A 365 -0.18 -16.31 2.34
N GLY A 366 0.28 -15.11 1.96
CA GLY A 366 1.62 -14.60 2.25
C GLY A 366 1.86 -14.45 3.75
N THR A 367 3.11 -14.67 4.20
CA THR A 367 3.50 -14.54 5.61
C THR A 367 4.88 -13.91 5.74
N THR A 368 5.16 -13.34 6.91
CA THR A 368 6.50 -12.83 7.28
C THR A 368 7.56 -13.92 7.12
N ALA A 369 7.32 -15.11 7.70
CA ALA A 369 8.27 -16.22 7.64
C ALA A 369 8.57 -16.67 6.20
N PHE A 370 7.57 -16.68 5.32
CA PHE A 370 7.76 -17.05 3.91
C PHE A 370 8.61 -16.01 3.18
N SER A 371 8.26 -14.73 3.31
CA SER A 371 9.01 -13.62 2.71
C SER A 371 10.47 -13.59 3.19
N GLU A 372 10.69 -13.74 4.51
CA GLU A 372 12.03 -13.72 5.10
C GLU A 372 12.86 -14.95 4.73
N GLY A 373 12.24 -16.14 4.64
CA GLY A 373 12.91 -17.34 4.13
C GLY A 373 13.50 -17.11 2.74
N ILE A 374 12.69 -16.59 1.80
CA ILE A 374 13.16 -16.29 0.44
C ILE A 374 14.30 -15.26 0.47
N LEU A 375 14.16 -14.16 1.22
CA LEU A 375 15.20 -13.12 1.28
C LEU A 375 16.52 -13.67 1.85
N ASN A 376 16.46 -14.51 2.88
CA ASN A 376 17.64 -15.11 3.50
C ASN A 376 18.34 -16.09 2.56
N ASP A 377 17.59 -16.95 1.87
CA ASP A 377 18.16 -17.91 0.92
C ASP A 377 18.76 -17.21 -0.32
N LEU A 378 18.12 -16.11 -0.75
CA LEU A 378 18.53 -15.36 -1.92
C LEU A 378 19.77 -14.48 -1.65
N VAL A 379 19.75 -13.69 -0.58
CA VAL A 379 20.77 -12.64 -0.32
C VAL A 379 21.30 -12.60 1.12
N GLY A 380 21.03 -13.62 1.94
CA GLY A 380 21.50 -13.69 3.33
C GLY A 380 23.01 -13.93 3.49
N SER A 381 23.72 -14.31 2.42
CA SER A 381 25.17 -14.48 2.45
C SER A 381 25.91 -13.15 2.67
N ALA A 382 27.17 -13.23 3.09
CA ALA A 382 27.97 -12.05 3.40
C ALA A 382 28.11 -11.07 2.22
N GLY A 383 28.17 -11.57 0.98
CA GLY A 383 28.23 -10.75 -0.23
C GLY A 383 26.88 -10.28 -0.77
N GLY A 384 25.74 -10.72 -0.24
CA GLY A 384 24.43 -10.28 -0.70
C GLY A 384 24.24 -10.47 -2.22
N PHE A 385 23.97 -9.38 -2.93
CA PHE A 385 23.82 -9.35 -4.39
C PHE A 385 25.03 -9.95 -5.13
N TRP A 386 26.24 -9.72 -4.62
CA TRP A 386 27.49 -10.17 -5.25
C TRP A 386 27.67 -11.69 -5.25
N ASP A 387 26.90 -12.41 -4.43
CA ASP A 387 26.93 -13.87 -4.32
C ASP A 387 25.71 -14.53 -4.99
N LEU A 388 24.96 -13.78 -5.82
CA LEU A 388 23.80 -14.31 -6.53
C LEU A 388 24.21 -15.25 -7.66
N THR A 389 23.43 -16.31 -7.81
CA THR A 389 23.57 -17.31 -8.87
C THR A 389 22.20 -17.58 -9.48
N ASN A 390 22.19 -18.16 -10.69
CA ASN A 390 20.94 -18.61 -11.31
C ASN A 390 20.18 -19.61 -10.41
N ASP A 391 20.88 -20.46 -9.67
CA ASP A 391 20.25 -21.46 -8.79
C ASP A 391 19.49 -20.81 -7.64
N LYS A 392 20.07 -19.79 -7.00
CA LYS A 392 19.36 -19.04 -5.94
C LYS A 392 18.12 -18.34 -6.48
N ILE A 393 18.21 -17.76 -7.67
CA ILE A 393 17.08 -17.07 -8.32
C ILE A 393 15.98 -18.07 -8.71
N ASN A 394 16.36 -19.22 -9.29
CA ASN A 394 15.43 -20.28 -9.66
C ASN A 394 14.73 -20.86 -8.43
N ALA A 395 15.45 -21.03 -7.31
CA ALA A 395 14.87 -21.50 -6.05
C ALA A 395 13.85 -20.49 -5.49
N ALA A 396 14.17 -19.18 -5.50
CA ALA A 396 13.25 -18.14 -5.09
C ALA A 396 12.00 -18.07 -5.99
N ASP A 397 12.18 -18.11 -7.32
CA ASP A 397 11.07 -18.12 -8.29
C ASP A 397 10.15 -19.34 -8.06
N ALA A 398 10.73 -20.54 -7.96
CA ALA A 398 9.98 -21.77 -7.72
C ALA A 398 9.21 -21.74 -6.39
N ALA A 399 9.81 -21.21 -5.31
CA ALA A 399 9.14 -21.09 -4.02
C ALA A 399 7.93 -20.14 -4.09
N ILE A 400 8.07 -18.98 -4.75
CA ILE A 400 6.98 -18.00 -4.95
C ILE A 400 5.86 -18.62 -5.78
N ARG A 401 6.19 -19.27 -6.91
CA ARG A 401 5.21 -19.94 -7.76
C ARG A 401 4.45 -21.04 -7.04
N THR A 402 5.15 -21.85 -6.27
CA THR A 402 4.56 -22.94 -5.48
C THR A 402 3.59 -22.39 -4.44
N LYS A 403 3.98 -21.33 -3.72
CA LYS A 403 3.15 -20.73 -2.66
C LYS A 403 1.87 -20.11 -3.19
N PHE A 404 1.94 -19.46 -4.36
CA PHE A 404 0.84 -18.64 -4.89
C PHE A 404 0.15 -19.21 -6.13
N GLY A 405 0.52 -20.40 -6.58
CA GLY A 405 -0.09 -21.09 -7.73
C GLY A 405 0.09 -20.36 -9.07
N ARG A 406 1.32 -19.90 -9.37
CA ARG A 406 1.64 -18.98 -10.49
C ARG A 406 2.58 -19.53 -11.55
#